data_AF-A0A6J7J6J3-F1
#
_entry.id   AF-A0A6J7J6J3-F1
#
_cell.length_a   1.000
_cell.length_b   1.000
_cell.length_c   1.000
_cell.angle_alpha   90.00
_cell.angle_beta   90.00
_cell.angle_gamma   90.00
#
_symmetry.space_group_name_H-M   'P 1'
#
loop_
_entity.id
_entity.type
_entity.pdbx_description
1 polymer ?
#
loop_
_entity_poly.entity_id
_entity_poly.type
_entity_poly.pdbx_seq_one_letter_code
_entity_poly.pdbx_strand_id
1 'polypeptide(L)' 'MTRSHKLKAHDEANAAGIGDRVLIMETRPISSTKRWRVVEIIEKAK' A
#
# COMPACT_ATOMS: atom_id res chain seq x y z
N MET A 1 -2.09 11.64 -20.86
CA MET A 1 -0.81 11.07 -20.38
C MET A 1 -1.03 10.66 -18.92
N THR A 2 -1.06 9.37 -18.60
CA THR A 2 -1.31 8.89 -17.24
C THR A 2 0.02 8.83 -16.46
N ARG A 3 0.03 9.38 -15.24
CA ARG A 3 1.22 9.41 -14.38
C ARG A 3 0.99 8.46 -13.21
N SER A 4 1.87 7.49 -13.04
CA SER A 4 1.83 6.54 -11.91
C SER A 4 3.12 6.64 -11.10
N HIS A 5 3.01 6.64 -9.79
CA HIS A 5 4.14 6.61 -8.86
C HIS A 5 4.16 5.29 -8.10
N LYS A 6 5.35 4.70 -7.94
CA LYS A 6 5.55 3.50 -7.14
C LYS A 6 5.86 3.92 -5.70
N LEU A 7 5.02 3.49 -4.76
CA LEU A 7 5.17 3.80 -3.33
C LEU A 7 5.35 2.50 -2.55
N LYS A 8 6.10 2.56 -1.44
CA LYS A 8 6.28 1.41 -0.54
C LYS A 8 5.37 1.56 0.66
N ALA A 9 4.36 0.71 0.74
CA ALA A 9 3.48 0.60 1.89
C ALA A 9 4.00 -0.44 2.89
N HIS A 10 3.67 -0.23 4.15
CA HIS A 10 3.82 -1.19 5.23
C HIS A 10 2.49 -1.91 5.43
N ASP A 11 2.56 -3.24 5.41
CA ASP A 11 1.49 -4.15 5.79
C ASP A 11 2.05 -5.02 6.92
N GLU A 12 1.37 -5.04 8.06
CA GLU A 12 1.80 -5.79 9.25
C GLU A 12 1.34 -7.26 9.18
N ALA A 13 0.22 -7.54 8.52
CA ALA A 13 -0.39 -8.86 8.46
C ALA A 13 -0.14 -9.60 7.13
N ASN A 14 0.54 -8.95 6.17
CA ASN A 14 0.68 -9.44 4.78
C ASN A 14 -0.68 -9.83 4.18
N ALA A 15 -1.72 -9.06 4.48
CA ALA A 15 -3.08 -9.36 4.07
C ALA A 15 -3.32 -8.99 2.60
N ALA A 16 -2.54 -8.05 2.04
CA ALA A 16 -2.63 -7.63 0.66
C ALA A 16 -1.88 -8.57 -0.30
N GLY A 17 -2.60 -9.12 -1.27
CA GLY A 17 -2.07 -9.97 -2.33
C GLY A 17 -1.67 -9.19 -3.60
N ILE A 18 -1.04 -9.89 -4.52
CA ILE A 18 -0.71 -9.34 -5.84
C ILE A 18 -2.01 -9.20 -6.64
N GLY A 19 -2.32 -7.97 -7.07
CA GLY A 19 -3.53 -7.65 -7.84
C GLY A 19 -4.65 -6.99 -7.01
N ASP A 20 -4.49 -6.93 -5.69
CA ASP A 20 -5.47 -6.28 -4.81
C ASP A 20 -5.44 -4.75 -4.94
N ARG A 21 -6.62 -4.13 -4.86
CA ARG A 21 -6.75 -2.68 -4.75
C ARG A 21 -6.80 -2.30 -3.28
N VAL A 22 -5.74 -1.63 -2.82
CA VAL A 22 -5.59 -1.24 -1.42
C VAL A 22 -5.63 0.28 -1.24
N LEU A 23 -6.21 0.72 -0.14
CA LEU A 23 -6.14 2.09 0.33
C LEU A 23 -4.94 2.24 1.26
N ILE A 24 -4.11 3.24 0.98
CA ILE A 24 -2.91 3.54 1.77
C ILE A 24 -3.04 4.92 2.42
N MET A 25 -2.46 5.08 3.61
CA MET A 25 -2.41 6.34 4.34
C MET A 25 -0.96 6.72 4.64
N GLU A 26 -0.67 8.02 4.62
CA GLU A 26 0.62 8.55 5.05
C GLU A 26 0.81 8.37 6.55
N THR A 27 2.03 8.01 6.94
CA THR A 27 2.40 7.81 8.34
C THR A 27 3.80 8.36 8.58
N ARG A 28 4.23 8.41 9.85
CA ARG A 28 5.64 8.61 10.16
C ARG A 28 6.53 7.63 9.37
N PRO A 29 7.79 7.99 9.08
CA PRO A 29 8.71 7.08 8.40
C PRO A 29 8.86 5.78 9.20
N ILE A 30 8.53 4.65 8.58
CA ILE A 30 8.70 3.31 9.14
C ILE A 30 10.08 2.75 8.75
N SER A 31 10.61 3.20 7.61
CA SER A 31 11.94 2.85 7.12
C SER A 31 12.46 3.99 6.22
N SER A 32 13.68 3.85 5.69
CA SER A 32 14.32 4.81 4.76
C SER A 32 13.40 5.20 3.59
N THR A 33 12.58 4.27 3.09
CA THR A 33 11.67 4.51 1.96
C THR A 33 10.20 4.21 2.23
N LYS A 34 9.84 3.66 3.41
CA LYS A 34 8.45 3.30 3.75
C LYS A 34 7.81 4.42 4.57
N ARG A 35 6.87 5.15 3.97
CA ARG A 35 6.10 6.25 4.57
C ARG A 35 4.59 6.05 4.52
N TRP A 36 4.15 4.92 3.97
CA TRP A 36 2.76 4.61 3.75
C TRP A 36 2.42 3.34 4.51
N ARG A 37 1.19 3.21 5.01
CA ARG A 37 0.64 1.99 5.60
C ARG A 37 -0.63 1.60 4.84
N VAL A 38 -0.86 0.30 4.69
CA VAL A 38 -2.13 -0.25 4.19
C VAL A 38 -3.21 -0.08 5.24
N VAL A 39 -4.30 0.60 4.91
CA VAL A 39 -5.46 0.82 5.80
C VAL A 39 -6.52 -0.22 5.54
N GLU A 40 -6.88 -0.40 4.27
CA GLU A 40 -8.01 -1.22 3.86
C GLU A 40 -7.77 -1.84 2.49
N ILE A 41 -8.28 -3.07 2.28
CA ILE A 41 -8.28 -3.74 0.98
C ILE A 41 -9.67 -3.55 0.39
N ILE A 42 -9.78 -2.68 -0.61
CA ILE A 42 -11.05 -2.33 -1.26
C ILE A 42 -11.51 -3.48 -2.16
N GLU A 43 -10.58 -4.10 -2.88
CA GLU A 43 -10.89 -5.13 -3.86
C GLU A 43 -9.82 -6.21 -3.80
N LYS A 44 -10.23 -7.45 -3.52
CA LYS A 44 -9.34 -8.61 -3.61
C LYS A 44 -9.39 -9.17 -5.01
N ALA A 45 -8.23 -9.46 -5.58
CA ALA A 45 -8.13 -10.18 -6.84
C ALA A 45 -8.75 -11.58 -6.66
N LYS A 46 -9.60 -11.96 -7.63
CA LYS A 46 -10.32 -13.25 -7.66
C LYS A 46 -9.48 -14.33 -8.33
#